data_AF-A0A327QN90-F1
#
_entry.id   AF-A0A327QN90-F1
#
_cell.length_a   1.000
_cell.length_b   1.000
_cell.length_c   1.000
_cell.angle_alpha   90.00
_cell.angle_beta   90.00
_cell.angle_gamma   90.00
#
_symmetry.space_group_name_H-M   'P 1'
#
loop_
_entity.id
_entity.type
_entity.pdbx_description
1 polymer ?
#
loop_
_entity_poly.entity_id
_entity_poly.type
_entity_poly.pdbx_seq_one_letter_code
_entity_poly.pdbx_strand_id
1 'polypeptide(L)'
;MDKTASIIEWLSILKRRPLMIISDNSFCALKSYIEGYVDGLGLAYDIPKLTLKVTEWYQRKTAQKSNVLWGNQIVYFNPNKTDEELKQILVETAISFFEENPGWQKI
;
A
#
# COMPACT_ATOMS: atom_id res chain seq x y z
N MET A 1 -5.70 21.53 -3.35
CA MET A 1 -4.53 20.70 -3.03
C MET A 1 -4.76 19.34 -3.66
N ASP A 2 -3.79 18.83 -4.42
CA ASP A 2 -3.92 17.53 -5.07
C ASP A 2 -3.92 16.43 -3.98
N LYS A 3 -5.05 15.73 -3.86
CA LYS A 3 -5.26 14.67 -2.87
C LYS A 3 -4.27 13.52 -3.09
N THR A 4 -3.99 13.20 -4.34
CA THR A 4 -3.07 12.13 -4.71
C THR A 4 -1.64 12.51 -4.31
N ALA A 5 -1.22 13.76 -4.59
CA ALA A 5 0.07 14.27 -4.14
C ALA A 5 0.21 14.22 -2.60
N SER A 6 -0.85 14.56 -1.86
CA SER A 6 -0.86 14.54 -0.39
C SER A 6 -0.71 13.11 0.16
N ILE A 7 -1.36 12.13 -0.47
CA ILE A 7 -1.24 10.71 -0.11
C ILE A 7 0.18 10.19 -0.40
N ILE A 8 0.73 10.51 -1.57
CA ILE A 8 2.09 10.12 -1.94
C ILE A 8 3.11 10.74 -0.97
N GLU A 9 2.93 12.01 -0.59
CA GLU A 9 3.77 12.66 0.42
C GLU A 9 3.69 11.94 1.77
N TRP A 10 2.49 11.59 2.22
CA TRP A 10 2.28 10.83 3.47
C TRP A 10 2.99 9.46 3.44
N LEU A 11 2.80 8.69 2.37
CA LEU A 11 3.46 7.39 2.18
C LEU A 11 4.99 7.54 2.09
N SER A 12 5.48 8.65 1.51
CA SER A 12 6.91 8.97 1.45
C SER A 12 7.49 9.34 2.82
N ILE A 13 6.68 9.90 3.74
CA ILE A 13 7.07 10.12 5.13
C ILE A 13 7.18 8.77 5.85
N LEU A 14 6.20 7.87 5.68
CA LEU A 14 6.25 6.50 6.23
C LEU A 14 7.51 5.76 5.79
N LYS A 15 7.92 5.88 4.52
CA LYS A 15 9.17 5.30 4.01
C LYS A 15 10.40 5.82 4.75
N ARG A 16 10.45 7.12 5.05
CA ARG A 16 11.63 7.81 5.59
C ARG A 16 11.70 7.76 7.12
N ARG A 17 10.55 7.77 7.79
CA ARG A 17 10.43 7.91 9.25
C ARG A 17 9.29 7.06 9.82
N PRO A 18 9.32 5.73 9.63
CA PRO A 18 8.21 4.85 10.06
C PRO A 18 7.96 4.95 11.58
N LEU A 19 9.02 5.07 12.38
CA LEU A 19 8.95 5.15 13.84
C LEU A 19 8.30 6.43 14.40
N MET A 20 8.16 7.48 13.58
CA MET A 20 7.40 8.67 13.99
C MET A 20 5.88 8.44 13.93
N ILE A 21 5.45 7.37 13.27
CA ILE A 21 4.05 7.08 12.98
C ILE A 21 3.62 5.76 13.64
N ILE A 22 4.52 4.77 13.67
CA ILE A 22 4.27 3.42 14.17
C ILE A 22 5.34 3.08 15.20
N SER A 23 4.95 2.67 16.41
CA SER A 23 5.90 2.31 17.48
C SER A 23 6.60 0.97 17.25
N ASP A 24 6.15 0.19 16.27
CA ASP A 24 6.68 -1.10 15.86
C ASP A 24 7.21 -0.99 14.42
N ASN A 25 8.48 -1.32 14.22
CA ASN A 25 9.13 -1.24 12.93
C ASN A 25 9.02 -2.54 12.12
N SER A 26 8.28 -3.55 12.55
CA SER A 26 8.13 -4.80 11.79
C SER A 26 7.39 -4.58 10.47
N PHE A 27 7.66 -5.42 9.47
CA PHE A 27 6.86 -5.44 8.24
C PHE A 27 5.36 -5.60 8.52
N CYS A 28 5.00 -6.47 9.48
CA CYS A 28 3.61 -6.73 9.83
C CYS A 28 2.89 -5.48 10.35
N ALA A 29 3.55 -4.70 11.20
CA ALA A 29 3.01 -3.44 11.71
C ALA A 29 2.84 -2.40 10.59
N LEU A 30 3.85 -2.23 9.73
CA LEU A 30 3.77 -1.30 8.60
C LEU A 30 2.69 -1.72 7.60
N LYS A 31 2.58 -3.01 7.29
CA LYS A 31 1.53 -3.58 6.44
C LYS A 31 0.15 -3.28 6.98
N SER A 32 -0.08 -3.58 8.25
CA SER A 32 -1.38 -3.35 8.90
C SER A 32 -1.75 -1.86 8.89
N TYR A 33 -0.75 -0.99 9.13
CA TYR A 33 -0.93 0.46 9.06
C TYR A 33 -1.34 0.91 7.64
N ILE A 34 -0.60 0.51 6.60
CA ILE A 34 -0.86 0.95 5.23
C ILE A 34 -2.17 0.38 4.69
N GLU A 35 -2.47 -0.90 4.94
CA GLU A 35 -3.76 -1.49 4.54
C GLU A 35 -4.93 -0.78 5.23
N GLY A 36 -4.81 -0.50 6.55
CA GLY A 36 -5.82 0.27 7.28
C GLY A 36 -5.95 1.71 6.79
N TYR A 37 -4.85 2.35 6.40
CA TYR A 37 -4.87 3.68 5.79
C TYR A 37 -5.60 3.67 4.43
N VAL A 38 -5.32 2.69 3.57
CA VAL A 38 -6.01 2.52 2.28
C VAL A 38 -7.50 2.24 2.49
N ASP A 39 -7.87 1.41 3.47
CA ASP A 39 -9.29 1.18 3.82
C ASP A 39 -9.96 2.46 4.32
N GLY A 40 -9.28 3.23 5.17
CA GLY A 40 -9.74 4.53 5.66
C GLY A 40 -9.96 5.54 4.54
N LEU A 41 -9.06 5.58 3.55
CA LEU A 41 -9.26 6.38 2.33
C LEU A 41 -10.49 5.90 1.54
N GLY A 42 -10.66 4.59 1.38
CA GLY A 42 -11.84 4.01 0.73
C GLY A 42 -13.15 4.47 1.39
N LEU A 43 -13.21 4.46 2.71
CA LEU A 43 -14.37 4.94 3.47
C LEU A 43 -14.57 6.46 3.35
N ALA A 44 -13.50 7.25 3.47
CA ALA A 44 -13.57 8.71 3.44
C ALA A 44 -14.03 9.28 2.09
N TYR A 45 -13.90 8.52 1.01
CA TYR A 45 -14.24 8.94 -0.35
C TYR A 45 -15.32 8.08 -1.01
N ASP A 46 -16.08 7.30 -0.23
CA ASP A 46 -17.18 6.45 -0.72
C ASP A 46 -16.76 5.45 -1.82
N ILE A 47 -15.53 4.93 -1.72
CA ILE A 47 -14.99 3.88 -2.59
C ILE A 47 -14.85 2.61 -1.74
N PRO A 48 -15.97 1.91 -1.47
CA PRO A 48 -15.91 0.70 -0.69
C PRO A 48 -14.97 -0.29 -1.39
N LYS A 49 -14.11 -0.95 -0.60
CA LYS A 49 -13.15 -1.96 -1.07
C LYS A 49 -11.98 -1.40 -1.90
N LEU A 50 -11.53 -0.17 -1.64
CA LEU A 50 -10.31 0.37 -2.25
C LEU A 50 -9.11 -0.59 -2.14
N THR A 51 -8.92 -1.25 -0.99
CA THR A 51 -7.89 -2.28 -0.80
C THR A 51 -7.99 -3.46 -1.77
N LEU A 52 -9.20 -3.85 -2.20
CA LEU A 52 -9.36 -4.86 -3.25
C LEU A 52 -8.93 -4.31 -4.61
N LYS A 53 -9.20 -3.03 -4.91
CA LYS A 53 -8.74 -2.39 -6.15
C LYS A 53 -7.21 -2.32 -6.22
N VAL A 54 -6.55 -2.03 -5.10
CA VAL A 54 -5.09 -2.13 -4.98
C VAL A 54 -4.63 -3.56 -5.22
N THR A 55 -5.34 -4.54 -4.65
CA THR A 55 -5.05 -5.97 -4.85
C THR A 55 -5.15 -6.39 -6.31
N GLU A 56 -6.22 -6.02 -7.00
CA GLU A 56 -6.41 -6.32 -8.42
C GLU A 56 -5.38 -5.60 -9.30
N TRP A 57 -5.07 -4.34 -9.00
CA TRP A 57 -4.01 -3.60 -9.68
C TRP A 57 -2.65 -4.29 -9.51
N TYR A 58 -2.29 -4.68 -8.30
CA TYR A 58 -1.02 -5.34 -8.01
C TYR A 58 -0.88 -6.69 -8.73
N GLN A 59 -1.96 -7.49 -8.78
CA GLN A 59 -2.00 -8.74 -9.54
C GLN A 59 -1.80 -8.51 -11.05
N ARG A 60 -2.44 -7.47 -11.62
CA ARG A 60 -2.21 -7.08 -13.02
C ARG A 60 -0.77 -6.63 -13.26
N LYS A 61 -0.21 -5.83 -12.35
CA LYS A 61 1.14 -5.29 -12.44
C LYS A 61 2.23 -6.38 -12.42
N THR A 62 2.02 -7.41 -11.60
CA THR A 62 2.97 -8.52 -11.41
C THR A 62 2.71 -9.71 -12.32
N ALA A 63 1.58 -9.73 -13.05
CA ALA A 63 1.09 -10.87 -13.81
C ALA A 63 0.91 -12.15 -12.95
N GLN A 64 0.62 -11.98 -11.66
CA GLN A 64 0.43 -13.09 -10.71
C GLN A 64 -0.96 -13.01 -10.08
N LYS A 65 -1.63 -14.15 -9.96
CA LYS A 65 -2.97 -14.25 -9.36
C LYS A 65 -2.89 -14.80 -7.95
N SER A 66 -3.74 -14.31 -7.06
CA SER A 66 -3.83 -14.80 -5.68
C SER A 66 -5.21 -14.54 -5.07
N ASN A 67 -5.53 -15.26 -4.01
CA ASN A 67 -6.75 -15.08 -3.21
C ASN A 67 -6.49 -14.30 -1.90
N VAL A 68 -5.27 -13.78 -1.69
CA VAL A 68 -4.93 -12.95 -0.53
C VAL A 68 -4.72 -11.48 -0.93
N LEU A 69 -4.81 -10.57 0.03
CA LEU A 69 -4.57 -9.13 -0.19
C LEU A 69 -3.14 -8.85 -0.64
N TRP A 70 -2.95 -7.74 -1.37
CA TRP A 70 -1.66 -7.31 -1.93
C TRP A 70 -0.50 -7.32 -0.93
N GLY A 71 -0.72 -6.89 0.33
CA GLY A 71 0.32 -6.89 1.35
C GLY A 71 0.82 -8.30 1.69
N ASN A 72 -0.06 -9.30 1.69
CA ASN A 72 0.33 -10.70 1.86
C ASN A 72 0.97 -11.27 0.59
N GLN A 73 0.50 -10.88 -0.59
CA GLN A 73 1.10 -11.30 -1.86
C GLN A 73 2.57 -10.88 -1.96
N ILE A 74 2.93 -9.68 -1.46
CA ILE A 74 4.32 -9.22 -1.42
C ILE A 74 5.22 -10.24 -0.71
N VAL A 75 4.80 -10.78 0.43
CA VAL A 75 5.57 -11.81 1.16
C VAL A 75 5.70 -13.09 0.33
N TYR A 76 4.59 -13.57 -0.24
CA TYR A 76 4.58 -14.80 -1.05
C TYR A 76 5.45 -14.70 -2.30
N PHE A 77 5.48 -13.53 -2.94
CA PHE A 77 6.21 -13.32 -4.19
C PHE A 77 7.68 -12.97 -3.96
N ASN A 78 8.08 -12.71 -2.71
CA ASN A 78 9.42 -12.29 -2.33
C ASN A 78 9.96 -13.11 -1.13
N PRO A 79 10.02 -14.45 -1.22
CA PRO A 79 10.32 -15.32 -0.08
C PRO A 79 11.73 -15.16 0.50
N ASN A 80 12.66 -14.61 -0.29
CA ASN A 80 14.07 -14.45 0.09
C ASN A 80 14.41 -13.01 0.52
N LYS A 81 13.41 -12.13 0.64
CA LYS A 81 13.61 -10.73 1.01
C LYS A 81 13.62 -10.55 2.51
N THR A 82 14.49 -9.67 2.98
CA THR A 82 14.55 -9.25 4.38
C THR A 82 13.33 -8.42 4.76
N ASP A 83 13.06 -8.29 6.06
CA ASP A 83 11.98 -7.45 6.60
C ASP A 83 12.05 -5.99 6.07
N GLU A 84 13.25 -5.42 5.98
CA GLU A 84 13.48 -4.08 5.42
C GLU A 84 13.18 -3.99 3.92
N GLU A 85 13.60 -4.98 3.13
CA GLU A 85 13.28 -5.02 1.70
C GLU A 85 11.76 -5.19 1.47
N LEU A 86 11.09 -6.02 2.28
CA LEU A 86 9.64 -6.19 2.20
C LEU A 86 8.90 -4.89 2.55
N LYS A 87 9.38 -4.13 3.55
CA LYS A 87 8.85 -2.80 3.88
C LYS A 87 9.00 -1.82 2.72
N GLN A 88 10.16 -1.80 2.07
CA GLN A 88 10.38 -0.95 0.89
C GLN A 88 9.40 -1.30 -0.24
N ILE A 89 9.29 -2.59 -0.58
CA ILE A 89 8.36 -3.07 -1.61
C ILE A 89 6.91 -2.69 -1.27
N LEU A 90 6.50 -2.84 0.00
CA LEU A 90 5.16 -2.49 0.47
C LEU A 90 4.83 -1.01 0.27
N VAL A 91 5.71 -0.11 0.72
CA VAL A 91 5.48 1.33 0.58
C VAL A 91 5.51 1.76 -0.88
N GLU A 92 6.47 1.24 -1.65
CA GLU A 92 6.57 1.53 -3.09
C GLU A 92 5.34 1.04 -3.85
N THR A 93 4.84 -0.15 -3.52
CA THR A 93 3.60 -0.70 -4.11
C THR A 93 2.41 0.22 -3.85
N ALA A 94 2.25 0.74 -2.63
CA ALA A 94 1.19 1.68 -2.30
C ALA A 94 1.34 3.01 -3.06
N ILE A 95 2.56 3.56 -3.13
CA ILE A 95 2.85 4.79 -3.88
C ILE A 95 2.53 4.61 -5.37
N SER A 96 3.05 3.55 -5.99
CA SER A 96 2.85 3.27 -7.42
C SER A 96 1.38 3.08 -7.77
N PHE A 97 0.57 2.51 -6.86
CA PHE A 97 -0.88 2.46 -7.08
C PHE A 97 -1.45 3.86 -7.26
N PHE A 98 -1.17 4.80 -6.35
CA PHE A 98 -1.72 6.15 -6.41
C PHE A 98 -1.13 6.99 -7.57
N GLU A 99 0.14 6.78 -7.91
CA GLU A 99 0.78 7.43 -9.07
C GLU A 99 0.16 7.00 -10.40
N GLU A 100 -0.08 5.70 -10.58
CA GLU A 100 -0.67 5.16 -11.80
C GLU A 100 -2.20 5.39 -11.89
N ASN A 101 -2.81 5.75 -10.76
CA ASN A 101 -4.25 5.95 -10.64
C ASN A 101 -4.58 7.33 -10.04
N PRO A 102 -4.23 8.45 -10.70
CA PRO A 102 -4.44 9.78 -10.13
C PRO A 102 -5.93 10.13 -9.91
N GLY A 103 -6.84 9.43 -10.60
CA GLY A 103 -8.29 9.50 -10.43
C GLY A 103 -8.87 8.39 -9.57
N TRP A 104 -8.08 7.81 -8.65
CA TRP A 104 -8.49 6.70 -7.78
C TRP A 104 -9.81 6.92 -7.03
N GLN A 105 -10.22 8.18 -6.85
CA GLN A 105 -11.47 8.53 -6.19
C GLN A 105 -12.73 8.16 -6.99
N LYS A 106 -12.56 7.79 -8.27
CA LYS A 106 -13.64 7.49 -9.21
C LYS A 106 -13.57 6.06 -9.78
N ILE A 107 -12.56 5.29 -9.39
CA ILE A 107 -12.44 3.88 -9.80
C ILE A 107 -13.54 3.11 -9.10
#